data_AF-A0A1F9QHZ1-F1
#
_entry.id   AF-A0A1F9QHZ1-F1
#
_cell.length_a   1.000
_cell.length_b   1.000
_cell.length_c   1.000
_cell.angle_alpha   90.00
_cell.angle_beta   90.00
_cell.angle_gamma   90.00
#
_symmetry.space_group_name_H-M   'P 1'
#
loop_
_entity.id
_entity.type
_entity.pdbx_description
1 polymer ?
#
loop_
_entity_poly.entity_id
_entity_poly.type
_entity_poly.pdbx_seq_one_letter_code
_entity_poly.pdbx_strand_id
1 'polypeptide(L)'
;MRNNFCAVLVLVLLAGCSGTRKSDNSLVELDNPRGGNSSGRPPEFALPGVPLKSDLEAELAEEKKTETELPPPAEVLPEETPLPAGAPAPAAAAAAGKDLDFHLAAARKYAAARKYRSAAAEYEAAQPFLPAGDTRVVQLLERQGAMLLKAGSLVKARGKFVSAIEKAAELKPFGNDLANAHLGLGYCLEKANKIPDAISNYQKALEFSDNKKFKARIAKTISDLKK
;
A
#
# COMPACT_ATOMS: atom_id res chain seq x y z
N MET A 1 -47.03 -50.97 26.80
CA MET A 1 -47.11 -51.63 25.47
C MET A 1 -45.98 -51.01 24.65
N ARG A 2 -44.77 -51.60 24.57
CA ARG A 2 -44.32 -52.65 23.61
C ARG A 2 -44.60 -52.20 22.16
N ASN A 3 -43.64 -51.98 21.25
CA ASN A 3 -42.40 -52.71 20.99
C ASN A 3 -41.32 -51.87 20.23
N ASN A 4 -40.06 -52.20 20.53
CA ASN A 4 -38.84 -51.99 19.73
C ASN A 4 -38.77 -53.01 18.55
N PHE A 5 -37.61 -53.08 17.85
CA PHE A 5 -37.21 -53.97 16.72
C PHE A 5 -37.33 -53.28 15.33
N CYS A 6 -36.35 -53.23 14.41
CA CYS A 6 -35.12 -53.97 14.11
C CYS A 6 -34.07 -52.97 13.57
N ALA A 7 -32.76 -52.98 13.87
CA ALA A 7 -31.74 -54.04 13.79
C ALA A 7 -31.38 -54.47 12.34
N VAL A 8 -30.07 -54.37 12.04
CA VAL A 8 -29.30 -55.05 10.96
C VAL A 8 -29.40 -54.38 9.58
N LEU A 9 -28.31 -53.93 8.93
CA LEU A 9 -27.24 -54.77 8.39
C LEU A 9 -25.95 -53.94 8.09
N VAL A 10 -24.85 -54.37 8.69
CA VAL A 10 -23.47 -54.06 8.29
C VAL A 10 -23.12 -54.97 7.11
N LEU A 11 -22.58 -54.43 6.01
CA LEU A 11 -21.79 -55.22 5.07
C LEU A 11 -20.58 -54.42 4.58
N VAL A 12 -19.45 -54.83 5.13
CA VAL A 12 -18.07 -54.51 4.73
C VAL A 12 -17.81 -55.13 3.36
N LEU A 13 -17.24 -54.36 2.42
CA LEU A 13 -16.58 -54.90 1.23
C LEU A 13 -15.13 -54.43 1.21
N LEU A 14 -14.27 -55.29 1.78
CA LEU A 14 -12.83 -55.31 1.55
C LEU A 14 -12.53 -56.36 0.46
N ALA A 15 -12.01 -55.91 -0.68
CA ALA A 15 -11.20 -56.68 -1.60
C ALA A 15 -10.25 -55.66 -2.26
N GLY A 16 -8.93 -55.72 -2.18
CA GLY A 16 -8.07 -56.90 -2.12
C GLY A 16 -7.51 -57.17 -3.51
N CYS A 17 -6.51 -56.39 -3.94
CA CYS A 17 -5.63 -56.74 -5.05
C CYS A 17 -4.20 -56.30 -4.69
N SER A 18 -3.45 -57.26 -4.14
CA SER A 18 -2.00 -57.24 -4.03
C SER A 18 -1.39 -57.59 -5.38
N GLY A 19 -0.35 -56.86 -5.80
CA GLY A 19 0.45 -57.18 -6.97
C GLY A 19 1.87 -56.67 -6.81
N THR A 20 2.76 -57.55 -6.37
CA THR A 20 4.20 -57.35 -6.20
C THR A 20 4.96 -57.60 -7.51
N ARG A 21 5.90 -56.71 -7.88
CA ARG A 21 7.10 -56.98 -8.71
C ARG A 21 8.18 -55.99 -8.26
N LYS A 22 9.14 -56.39 -7.41
CA LYS A 22 10.40 -57.12 -7.68
C LYS A 22 11.35 -56.35 -8.61
N SER A 23 12.32 -55.70 -7.95
CA SER A 23 13.71 -55.38 -8.28
C SER A 23 14.16 -55.47 -9.73
N ASP A 24 14.81 -54.40 -10.22
CA ASP A 24 16.20 -54.52 -10.67
C ASP A 24 16.98 -53.24 -10.34
N ASN A 25 18.04 -53.45 -9.55
CA ASN A 25 19.10 -52.51 -9.25
C ASN A 25 20.17 -52.74 -10.31
N SER A 26 20.19 -51.92 -11.35
CA SER A 26 21.32 -51.85 -12.29
C SER A 26 21.89 -50.44 -12.28
N LEU A 27 23.05 -50.35 -11.65
CA LEU A 27 24.07 -49.33 -11.85
C LEU A 27 24.15 -48.93 -13.34
N VAL A 28 23.89 -47.66 -13.60
CA VAL A 28 24.49 -46.96 -14.74
C VAL A 28 25.09 -45.67 -14.17
N GLU A 29 26.36 -45.81 -13.78
CA GLU A 29 27.34 -44.72 -13.82
C GLU A 29 27.45 -44.19 -15.26
N LEU A 30 28.05 -43.01 -15.43
CA LEU A 30 28.31 -42.23 -16.66
C LEU A 30 27.21 -41.19 -16.95
N ASP A 31 27.46 -39.89 -17.04
CA ASP A 31 28.68 -39.12 -17.06
C ASP A 31 28.30 -37.68 -16.71
N ASN A 32 29.13 -37.00 -15.93
CA ASN A 32 28.94 -35.63 -15.52
C ASN A 32 29.96 -34.76 -16.27
N PRO A 33 29.60 -34.04 -17.36
CA PRO A 33 30.52 -33.09 -17.96
C PRO A 33 30.21 -31.70 -17.40
N ARG A 34 30.93 -31.33 -16.34
CA ARG A 34 31.40 -29.95 -16.23
C ARG A 34 32.52 -29.77 -17.25
N GLY A 35 32.29 -28.94 -18.27
CA GLY A 35 33.37 -28.40 -19.08
C GLY A 35 32.98 -28.01 -20.49
N GLY A 36 33.06 -26.70 -20.80
CA GLY A 36 33.59 -26.25 -22.08
C GLY A 36 32.60 -25.90 -23.19
N ASN A 37 32.11 -24.66 -23.15
CA ASN A 37 32.10 -23.65 -24.22
C ASN A 37 31.40 -23.87 -25.58
N SER A 38 30.81 -22.75 -26.01
CA SER A 38 30.51 -22.27 -27.37
C SER A 38 29.41 -22.96 -28.19
N SER A 39 28.17 -22.62 -27.88
CA SER A 39 27.29 -22.02 -28.91
C SER A 39 26.29 -21.11 -28.20
N GLY A 40 26.20 -19.85 -28.61
CA GLY A 40 25.33 -18.84 -28.00
C GLY A 40 23.85 -19.06 -28.29
N ARG A 41 23.35 -20.27 -28.05
CA ARG A 41 21.93 -20.59 -28.17
C ARG A 41 21.32 -20.64 -26.76
N PRO A 42 20.32 -19.79 -26.46
CA PRO A 42 19.58 -19.92 -25.21
C PRO A 42 18.89 -21.29 -25.16
N PRO A 43 18.69 -21.87 -23.97
CA PRO A 43 17.98 -23.13 -23.82
C PRO A 43 16.58 -23.04 -24.45
N GLU A 44 16.11 -24.14 -25.02
CA GLU A 44 14.92 -24.23 -25.89
C GLU A 44 13.61 -23.76 -25.22
N PHE A 45 13.62 -23.49 -23.91
CA PHE A 45 12.49 -23.00 -23.11
C PHE A 45 12.62 -21.54 -22.61
N ALA A 46 13.59 -20.76 -23.11
CA ALA A 46 13.71 -19.35 -22.72
C ALA A 46 12.58 -18.50 -23.35
N LEU A 47 11.81 -17.81 -22.50
CA LEU A 47 10.78 -16.86 -22.93
C LEU A 47 11.44 -15.58 -23.49
N PRO A 48 10.96 -15.02 -24.62
CA PRO A 48 11.53 -13.81 -25.20
C PRO A 48 11.35 -12.61 -24.25
N GLY A 49 12.45 -11.89 -23.97
CA GLY A 49 12.44 -10.64 -23.21
C GLY A 49 12.69 -10.76 -21.69
N VAL A 50 13.10 -11.94 -21.19
CA VAL A 50 13.52 -12.11 -19.79
C VAL A 50 15.04 -12.31 -19.74
N PRO A 51 15.82 -11.42 -19.10
CA PRO A 51 17.27 -11.57 -19.01
C PRO A 51 17.64 -12.82 -18.18
N LEU A 52 18.68 -13.55 -18.62
CA LEU A 52 19.16 -14.72 -17.90
C LEU A 52 20.05 -14.28 -16.74
N LYS A 53 20.15 -15.12 -15.70
CA LYS A 53 20.93 -14.79 -14.49
C LYS A 53 22.41 -14.49 -14.77
N SER A 54 22.97 -15.04 -15.86
CA SER A 54 24.33 -14.73 -16.33
C SER A 54 24.52 -13.27 -16.76
N ASP A 55 23.45 -12.62 -17.22
CA ASP A 55 23.49 -11.27 -17.78
C ASP A 55 23.47 -10.23 -16.65
N LEU A 56 22.86 -10.57 -15.51
CA LEU A 56 22.79 -9.75 -14.30
C LEU A 56 24.12 -9.69 -13.53
N GLU A 57 24.95 -10.72 -13.64
CA GLU A 57 26.25 -10.79 -12.94
C GLU A 57 27.35 -9.99 -13.66
N ALA A 58 27.18 -9.68 -14.95
CA ALA A 58 28.10 -8.87 -15.74
C ALA A 58 27.92 -7.35 -15.49
N GLU A 59 26.68 -6.85 -15.35
CA GLU A 59 26.43 -5.42 -15.11
C GLU A 59 26.84 -4.97 -13.69
N LEU A 60 26.77 -5.87 -12.69
CA LEU A 60 27.19 -5.57 -11.32
C LEU A 60 28.73 -5.50 -11.15
N ALA A 61 29.50 -5.94 -12.14
CA ALA A 61 30.96 -5.94 -12.10
C ALA A 61 31.59 -4.65 -12.67
N GLU A 62 30.87 -3.88 -13.49
CA GLU A 62 31.41 -2.67 -14.12
C GLU A 62 31.26 -1.38 -13.27
N GLU A 63 30.35 -1.34 -12.29
CA GLU A 63 30.17 -0.13 -11.45
C GLU A 63 31.21 0.07 -10.34
N LYS A 64 32.16 -0.86 -10.12
CA LYS A 64 33.06 -0.82 -8.94
C LYS A 64 34.52 -0.45 -9.24
N LYS A 65 34.81 0.25 -10.34
CA LYS A 65 36.16 0.75 -10.59
C LYS A 65 36.09 2.10 -11.27
N THR A 66 36.16 3.18 -10.49
CA THR A 66 37.03 4.36 -10.71
C THR A 66 36.68 5.40 -9.64
N GLU A 67 37.47 5.44 -8.56
CA GLU A 67 37.52 6.56 -7.63
C GLU A 67 38.88 7.24 -7.77
N THR A 68 38.86 8.56 -7.77
CA THR A 68 39.96 9.54 -7.56
C THR A 68 40.78 9.97 -8.80
N GLU A 69 40.56 11.21 -9.25
CA GLU A 69 41.58 12.28 -9.21
C GLU A 69 40.95 13.67 -9.46
N LEU A 70 41.17 14.63 -8.53
CA LEU A 70 40.92 16.07 -8.69
C LEU A 70 42.22 16.74 -9.12
N PRO A 71 42.22 17.76 -10.02
CA PRO A 71 42.60 19.12 -9.60
C PRO A 71 41.93 20.25 -10.46
N PRO A 72 42.37 21.54 -10.38
CA PRO A 72 41.93 22.64 -9.51
C PRO A 72 41.09 23.72 -10.27
N PRO A 73 40.67 24.85 -9.64
CA PRO A 73 39.48 25.62 -10.06
C PRO A 73 39.78 26.73 -11.08
N ALA A 74 38.89 26.89 -12.06
CA ALA A 74 38.90 28.03 -12.97
C ALA A 74 37.47 28.57 -13.22
N GLU A 75 37.32 29.83 -12.83
CA GLU A 75 36.52 30.90 -13.44
C GLU A 75 34.98 30.81 -13.49
N VAL A 76 34.42 31.68 -12.65
CA VAL A 76 33.06 32.21 -12.57
C VAL A 76 32.63 32.85 -13.90
N LEU A 77 31.47 32.47 -14.42
CA LEU A 77 30.46 33.40 -14.94
C LEU A 77 29.03 32.85 -14.66
N PRO A 78 28.07 33.71 -14.29
CA PRO A 78 26.77 33.29 -13.78
C PRO A 78 25.71 33.32 -14.88
N GLU A 79 24.93 32.25 -15.07
CA GLU A 79 23.68 32.35 -15.85
C GLU A 79 22.57 31.48 -15.26
N GLU A 80 21.58 32.20 -14.73
CA GLU A 80 20.16 31.91 -14.66
C GLU A 80 19.68 30.70 -13.83
N THR A 81 19.47 31.02 -12.55
CA THR A 81 18.34 30.49 -11.79
C THR A 81 17.05 30.57 -12.61
N PRO A 82 16.30 29.47 -12.83
CA PRO A 82 14.90 29.58 -13.19
C PRO A 82 14.17 30.15 -11.98
N LEU A 83 13.77 31.42 -12.10
CA LEU A 83 12.81 32.07 -11.22
C LEU A 83 11.51 31.24 -11.14
N PRO A 84 10.80 31.28 -10.01
CA PRO A 84 9.66 30.40 -9.75
C PRO A 84 8.56 30.62 -10.77
N ALA A 85 7.99 29.51 -11.24
CA ALA A 85 6.79 29.49 -12.08
C ALA A 85 5.78 30.53 -11.57
N GLY A 86 5.51 31.53 -12.42
CA GLY A 86 4.56 32.60 -12.12
C GLY A 86 3.23 32.01 -11.67
N ALA A 87 2.63 32.65 -10.66
CA ALA A 87 1.32 32.27 -10.15
C ALA A 87 0.36 32.02 -11.33
N PRO A 88 -0.45 30.94 -11.28
CA PRO A 88 -1.34 30.59 -12.37
C PRO A 88 -2.22 31.80 -12.70
N ALA A 89 -2.33 32.13 -14.00
CA ALA A 89 -3.17 33.22 -14.47
C ALA A 89 -4.57 33.12 -13.82
N PRO A 90 -5.20 34.25 -13.42
CA PRO A 90 -6.42 34.25 -12.61
C PRO A 90 -7.57 33.44 -13.22
N ALA A 91 -7.63 33.34 -14.56
CA ALA A 91 -8.59 32.49 -15.26
C ALA A 91 -8.32 30.98 -15.11
N ALA A 92 -7.06 30.56 -15.09
CA ALA A 92 -6.66 29.17 -14.86
C ALA A 92 -6.86 28.76 -13.40
N ALA A 93 -6.57 29.66 -12.45
CA ALA A 93 -6.88 29.45 -11.04
C ALA A 93 -8.40 29.36 -10.80
N ALA A 94 -9.21 30.16 -11.49
CA ALA A 94 -10.66 30.09 -11.43
C ALA A 94 -11.24 28.81 -12.07
N ALA A 95 -10.63 28.31 -13.15
CA ALA A 95 -11.00 27.02 -13.76
C ALA A 95 -10.65 25.84 -12.82
N ALA A 96 -9.43 25.83 -12.26
CA ALA A 96 -9.02 24.83 -11.28
C ALA A 96 -9.94 24.83 -10.03
N GLY A 97 -10.42 25.99 -9.60
CA GLY A 97 -11.42 26.09 -8.54
C GLY A 97 -12.75 25.41 -8.89
N LYS A 98 -13.24 25.58 -10.12
CA LYS A 98 -14.46 24.91 -10.60
C LYS A 98 -14.30 23.39 -10.69
N ASP A 99 -13.14 22.93 -11.17
CA ASP A 99 -12.83 21.51 -11.28
C ASP A 99 -12.69 20.85 -9.90
N LEU A 100 -12.03 21.54 -8.95
CA LEU A 100 -11.98 21.15 -7.55
C LEU A 100 -13.39 20.99 -6.96
N ASP A 101 -14.23 22.01 -7.11
CA ASP A 101 -15.59 22.00 -6.57
C ASP A 101 -16.45 20.89 -7.20
N PHE A 102 -16.27 20.62 -8.49
CA PHE A 102 -16.91 19.51 -9.19
C PHE A 102 -16.56 18.17 -8.56
N HIS A 103 -15.28 17.85 -8.41
CA HIS A 103 -14.82 16.60 -7.80
C HIS A 103 -15.28 16.47 -6.34
N LEU A 104 -15.21 17.55 -5.56
CA LEU A 104 -15.68 17.53 -4.18
C LEU A 104 -17.20 17.31 -4.08
N ALA A 105 -17.99 17.88 -4.99
CA ALA A 105 -19.43 17.64 -5.06
C ALA A 105 -19.74 16.19 -5.48
N ALA A 106 -19.03 15.67 -6.48
CA ALA A 106 -19.14 14.28 -6.91
C ALA A 106 -18.78 13.30 -5.77
N ALA A 107 -17.68 13.56 -5.05
CA ALA A 107 -17.25 12.75 -3.91
C ALA A 107 -18.36 12.66 -2.84
N ARG A 108 -18.97 13.81 -2.47
CA ARG A 108 -20.09 13.86 -1.52
C ARG A 108 -21.31 13.09 -2.03
N LYS A 109 -21.65 13.23 -3.31
CA LYS A 109 -22.76 12.50 -3.94
C LYS A 109 -22.54 11.00 -3.91
N TYR A 110 -21.35 10.53 -4.28
CA TYR A 110 -21.01 9.11 -4.23
C TYR A 110 -20.99 8.57 -2.79
N ALA A 111 -20.46 9.34 -1.84
CA ALA A 111 -20.46 8.97 -0.43
C ALA A 111 -21.88 8.82 0.12
N ALA A 112 -22.80 9.74 -0.23
CA ALA A 112 -24.21 9.65 0.12
C ALA A 112 -24.89 8.42 -0.50
N ALA A 113 -24.54 8.09 -1.74
CA ALA A 113 -24.99 6.88 -2.44
C ALA A 113 -24.28 5.59 -1.97
N ARG A 114 -23.44 5.65 -0.92
CA ARG A 114 -22.60 4.54 -0.41
C ARG A 114 -21.64 3.93 -1.44
N LYS A 115 -21.39 4.64 -2.55
CA LYS A 115 -20.39 4.29 -3.57
C LYS A 115 -19.00 4.74 -3.11
N TYR A 116 -18.51 4.11 -2.05
CA TYR A 116 -17.31 4.59 -1.34
C TYR A 116 -16.03 4.57 -2.17
N ARG A 117 -15.86 3.58 -3.05
CA ARG A 117 -14.69 3.52 -3.96
C ARG A 117 -14.69 4.70 -4.93
N SER A 118 -15.84 5.01 -5.53
CA SER A 118 -16.00 6.17 -6.40
C SER A 118 -15.76 7.47 -5.63
N ALA A 119 -16.31 7.60 -4.43
CA ALA A 119 -16.06 8.78 -3.58
C ALA A 119 -14.57 8.97 -3.27
N ALA A 120 -13.85 7.89 -2.97
CA ALA A 120 -12.40 7.94 -2.74
C ALA A 120 -11.62 8.36 -4.00
N ALA A 121 -12.05 7.93 -5.19
CA ALA A 121 -11.43 8.33 -6.46
C ALA A 121 -11.65 9.81 -6.75
N GLU A 122 -12.84 10.35 -6.48
CA GLU A 122 -13.10 11.79 -6.63
C GLU A 122 -12.26 12.65 -5.68
N TYR A 123 -12.02 12.20 -4.44
CA TYR A 123 -11.11 12.89 -3.53
C TYR A 123 -9.64 12.86 -4.00
N GLU A 124 -9.25 11.86 -4.76
CA GLU A 124 -7.92 11.78 -5.38
C GLU A 124 -7.83 12.71 -6.58
N ALA A 125 -8.84 12.69 -7.45
CA ALA A 125 -8.95 13.58 -8.60
C ALA A 125 -9.00 15.06 -8.21
N ALA A 126 -9.50 15.39 -7.02
CA ALA A 126 -9.52 16.74 -6.48
C ALA A 126 -8.14 17.30 -6.10
N GLN A 127 -7.14 16.46 -5.81
CA GLN A 127 -5.86 16.89 -5.24
C GLN A 127 -5.03 17.81 -6.15
N PRO A 128 -4.89 17.54 -7.47
CA PRO A 128 -4.09 18.37 -8.37
C PRO A 128 -4.61 19.80 -8.54
N PHE A 129 -5.89 20.03 -8.22
CA PHE A 129 -6.52 21.35 -8.33
C PHE A 129 -6.29 22.22 -7.08
N LEU A 130 -5.70 21.67 -6.01
CA LEU A 130 -5.28 22.45 -4.87
C LEU A 130 -3.96 23.17 -5.16
N PRO A 131 -3.81 24.44 -4.75
CA PRO A 131 -2.52 25.12 -4.85
C PRO A 131 -1.49 24.42 -3.96
N ALA A 132 -0.21 24.52 -4.35
CA ALA A 132 0.88 24.00 -3.54
C ALA A 132 0.87 24.65 -2.14
N GLY A 133 1.01 23.83 -1.10
CA GLY A 133 0.98 24.31 0.29
C GLY A 133 -0.43 24.43 0.90
N ASP A 134 -1.49 24.08 0.17
CA ASP A 134 -2.86 24.15 0.70
C ASP A 134 -3.11 23.08 1.76
N THR A 135 -3.49 23.51 2.96
CA THR A 135 -3.78 22.63 4.10
C THR A 135 -4.99 21.73 3.86
N ARG A 136 -5.89 22.08 2.92
CA ARG A 136 -7.05 21.24 2.54
C ARG A 136 -6.62 19.87 2.03
N VAL A 137 -5.39 19.72 1.51
CA VAL A 137 -4.88 18.40 1.07
C VAL A 137 -4.94 17.36 2.19
N VAL A 138 -4.68 17.77 3.45
CA VAL A 138 -4.75 16.88 4.62
C VAL A 138 -6.18 16.40 4.84
N GLN A 139 -7.15 17.30 4.73
CA GLN A 139 -8.57 16.95 4.83
C GLN A 139 -9.01 16.03 3.69
N LEU A 140 -8.55 16.26 2.46
CA LEU A 140 -8.89 15.41 1.31
C LEU A 140 -8.35 13.99 1.50
N LEU A 141 -7.11 13.86 1.95
CA LEU A 141 -6.48 12.56 2.22
C LEU A 141 -7.16 11.81 3.38
N GLU A 142 -7.51 12.52 4.46
CA GLU A 142 -8.29 11.94 5.57
C GLU A 142 -9.63 11.39 5.06
N ARG A 143 -10.39 12.21 4.33
CA ARG A 143 -11.70 11.81 3.80
C ARG A 143 -11.58 10.66 2.80
N GLN A 144 -10.55 10.66 1.97
CA GLN A 144 -10.24 9.54 1.08
C GLN A 144 -10.00 8.26 1.87
N GLY A 145 -9.19 8.32 2.94
CA GLY A 145 -8.95 7.21 3.85
C GLY A 145 -10.24 6.70 4.51
N ALA A 146 -11.10 7.60 4.98
CA ALA A 146 -12.39 7.25 5.57
C ALA A 146 -13.33 6.55 4.56
N MET A 147 -13.34 6.99 3.30
CA MET A 147 -14.10 6.30 2.24
C MET A 147 -13.53 4.91 1.95
N LEU A 148 -12.21 4.76 1.93
CA LEU A 148 -11.56 3.47 1.72
C LEU A 148 -11.82 2.49 2.87
N LEU A 149 -11.90 2.97 4.12
CA LEU A 149 -12.35 2.16 5.26
C LEU A 149 -13.77 1.64 5.05
N LYS A 150 -14.70 2.52 4.68
CA LYS A 150 -16.09 2.14 4.40
C LYS A 150 -16.22 1.19 3.21
N ALA A 151 -15.28 1.25 2.26
CA ALA A 151 -15.16 0.32 1.14
C ALA A 151 -14.51 -1.02 1.51
N GLY A 152 -14.09 -1.23 2.76
CA GLY A 152 -13.45 -2.45 3.25
C GLY A 152 -11.96 -2.58 2.94
N SER A 153 -11.31 -1.51 2.47
CA SER A 153 -9.91 -1.56 2.03
C SER A 153 -8.97 -0.97 3.08
N LEU A 154 -8.73 -1.72 4.18
CA LEU A 154 -7.91 -1.29 5.32
C LEU A 154 -6.50 -0.84 4.93
N VAL A 155 -5.80 -1.56 4.05
CA VAL A 155 -4.42 -1.25 3.64
C VAL A 155 -4.34 0.09 2.91
N LYS A 156 -5.23 0.31 1.92
CA LYS A 156 -5.28 1.59 1.20
C LYS A 156 -5.68 2.74 2.13
N ALA A 157 -6.65 2.52 3.02
CA ALA A 157 -7.06 3.53 3.99
C ALA A 157 -5.91 3.92 4.91
N ARG A 158 -5.18 2.93 5.45
CA ARG A 158 -3.98 3.15 6.26
C ARG A 158 -2.97 4.04 5.54
N GLY A 159 -2.66 3.73 4.28
CA GLY A 159 -1.75 4.54 3.46
C GLY A 159 -2.20 5.99 3.36
N LYS A 160 -3.49 6.24 3.09
CA LYS A 160 -4.01 7.61 2.99
C LYS A 160 -4.00 8.37 4.32
N PHE A 161 -4.24 7.71 5.46
CA PHE A 161 -4.10 8.36 6.77
C PHE A 161 -2.64 8.70 7.12
N VAL A 162 -1.70 7.82 6.76
CA VAL A 162 -0.26 8.11 6.91
C VAL A 162 0.13 9.32 6.07
N SER A 163 -0.25 9.35 4.78
CA SER A 163 0.02 10.51 3.92
C SER A 163 -0.63 11.80 4.44
N ALA A 164 -1.83 11.72 5.03
CA ALA A 164 -2.48 12.88 5.66
C ALA A 164 -1.65 13.43 6.85
N ILE A 165 -1.13 12.53 7.70
CA ILE A 165 -0.30 12.91 8.85
C ILE A 165 1.05 13.48 8.39
N GLU A 166 1.68 12.90 7.37
CA GLU A 166 2.93 13.40 6.79
C GLU A 166 2.74 14.80 6.20
N LYS A 167 1.70 15.00 5.38
CA LYS A 167 1.36 16.32 4.85
C LYS A 167 1.01 17.31 5.96
N ALA A 168 0.41 16.85 7.05
CA ALA A 168 0.16 17.70 8.20
C ALA A 168 1.46 18.11 8.92
N ALA A 169 2.46 17.24 8.99
CA ALA A 169 3.76 17.61 9.54
C ALA A 169 4.47 18.68 8.68
N GLU A 170 4.34 18.59 7.36
CA GLU A 170 4.91 19.57 6.41
C GLU A 170 4.20 20.93 6.47
N LEU A 171 2.86 20.92 6.35
CA LEU A 171 2.05 22.13 6.20
C LEU A 171 1.61 22.75 7.54
N LYS A 172 1.88 22.04 8.65
CA LYS A 172 1.46 22.39 10.01
C LYS A 172 -0.03 22.74 10.16
N PRO A 173 -0.98 22.05 9.49
CA PRO A 173 -2.38 22.24 9.79
C PRO A 173 -2.70 21.61 11.15
N PHE A 174 -3.56 22.28 11.90
CA PHE A 174 -3.99 21.86 13.21
C PHE A 174 -5.52 21.71 13.25
N GLY A 175 -6.00 20.74 14.02
CA GLY A 175 -7.42 20.59 14.33
C GLY A 175 -8.00 19.21 14.00
N ASN A 176 -9.32 19.18 13.79
CA ASN A 176 -10.10 17.95 13.75
C ASN A 176 -9.73 17.00 12.59
N ASP A 177 -9.24 17.52 11.46
CA ASP A 177 -8.84 16.67 10.32
C ASP A 177 -7.61 15.83 10.68
N LEU A 178 -6.61 16.41 11.36
CA LEU A 178 -5.45 15.67 11.86
C LEU A 178 -5.84 14.68 12.97
N ALA A 179 -6.74 15.09 13.86
CA ALA A 179 -7.30 14.19 14.87
C ALA A 179 -7.99 12.97 14.23
N ASN A 180 -8.78 13.19 13.17
CA ASN A 180 -9.47 12.13 12.44
C ASN A 180 -8.48 11.23 11.68
N ALA A 181 -7.39 11.78 11.12
CA ALA A 181 -6.36 10.99 10.46
C ALA A 181 -5.66 10.03 11.44
N HIS A 182 -5.27 10.51 12.63
CA HIS A 182 -4.73 9.66 13.69
C HIS A 182 -5.74 8.63 14.19
N LEU A 183 -7.02 9.00 14.33
CA LEU A 183 -8.09 8.05 14.67
C LEU A 183 -8.22 6.94 13.61
N GLY A 184 -8.23 7.33 12.32
CA GLY A 184 -8.34 6.40 11.20
C GLY A 184 -7.15 5.44 11.12
N LEU A 185 -5.92 5.95 11.34
CA LEU A 185 -4.72 5.14 11.41
C LEU A 185 -4.75 4.18 12.62
N GLY A 186 -5.16 4.67 13.79
CA GLY A 186 -5.35 3.84 14.99
C GLY A 186 -6.31 2.68 14.74
N TYR A 187 -7.44 2.94 14.07
CA TYR A 187 -8.40 1.91 13.68
C TYR A 187 -7.79 0.89 12.72
N CYS A 188 -7.05 1.32 11.71
CA CYS A 188 -6.38 0.41 10.78
C CYS A 188 -5.36 -0.50 11.50
N LEU A 189 -4.61 0.06 12.46
CA LEU A 189 -3.61 -0.67 13.24
C LEU A 189 -4.26 -1.65 14.22
N GLU A 190 -5.36 -1.25 14.86
CA GLU A 190 -6.18 -2.13 15.69
C GLU A 190 -6.66 -3.34 14.88
N LYS A 191 -7.21 -3.13 13.67
CA LYS A 191 -7.63 -4.22 12.78
C LYS A 191 -6.47 -5.08 12.27
N ALA A 192 -5.25 -4.55 12.29
CA ALA A 192 -4.04 -5.31 12.00
C ALA A 192 -3.41 -5.96 13.25
N ASN A 193 -4.12 -5.95 14.39
CA ASN A 193 -3.66 -6.47 15.68
C ASN A 193 -2.38 -5.79 16.23
N LYS A 194 -2.07 -4.58 15.77
CA LYS A 194 -0.96 -3.76 16.27
C LYS A 194 -1.44 -2.83 17.38
N ILE A 195 -1.85 -3.44 18.49
CA ILE A 195 -2.55 -2.74 19.59
C ILE A 195 -1.72 -1.60 20.21
N PRO A 196 -0.41 -1.75 20.49
CA PRO A 196 0.39 -0.65 21.04
C PRO A 196 0.41 0.58 20.13
N ASP A 197 0.64 0.38 18.83
CA ASP A 197 0.68 1.44 17.83
C ASP A 197 -0.71 2.10 17.66
N ALA A 198 -1.78 1.30 17.76
CA ALA A 198 -3.15 1.79 17.69
C ALA A 198 -3.45 2.73 18.87
N ILE A 199 -3.11 2.32 20.10
CA ILE A 199 -3.28 3.15 21.30
C ILE A 199 -2.50 4.46 21.18
N SER A 200 -1.24 4.42 20.72
CA SER A 200 -0.44 5.63 20.50
C SER A 200 -1.12 6.61 19.53
N ASN A 201 -1.67 6.11 18.43
CA ASN A 201 -2.39 6.95 17.47
C ASN A 201 -3.71 7.49 18.02
N TYR A 202 -4.45 6.69 18.78
CA TYR A 202 -5.65 7.18 19.47
C TYR A 202 -5.33 8.27 20.49
N GLN A 203 -4.20 8.17 21.21
CA GLN A 203 -3.75 9.23 22.13
C GLN A 203 -3.43 10.52 21.36
N LYS A 204 -2.70 10.46 20.25
CA LYS A 204 -2.45 11.62 19.39
C LYS A 204 -3.75 12.26 18.90
N ALA A 205 -4.75 11.45 18.53
CA ALA A 205 -6.06 11.98 18.13
C ALA A 205 -6.78 12.78 19.25
N LEU A 206 -6.52 12.48 20.53
CA LEU A 206 -7.05 13.24 21.66
C LEU A 206 -6.38 14.62 21.82
N GLU A 207 -5.11 14.73 21.46
CA GLU A 207 -4.32 15.97 21.55
C GLU A 207 -4.82 17.02 20.53
N PHE A 208 -5.25 16.58 19.35
CA PHE A 208 -5.67 17.46 18.26
C PHE A 208 -7.18 17.77 18.21
N SER A 209 -7.99 17.09 19.01
CA SER A 209 -9.43 17.32 19.05
C SER A 209 -9.80 18.29 20.17
N ASP A 210 -10.82 19.12 19.97
CA ASP A 210 -11.46 19.89 21.05
C ASP A 210 -12.86 19.36 21.38
N ASN A 211 -13.36 18.39 20.63
CA ASN A 211 -14.72 17.89 20.78
C ASN A 211 -14.82 16.89 21.95
N LYS A 212 -15.55 17.27 23.01
CA LYS A 212 -15.73 16.44 24.21
C LYS A 212 -16.32 15.05 23.91
N LYS A 213 -17.31 14.93 23.02
CA LYS A 213 -17.91 13.63 22.65
C LYS A 213 -16.91 12.75 21.91
N PHE A 214 -16.12 13.36 21.03
CA PHE A 214 -15.05 12.68 20.30
C PHE A 214 -13.98 12.16 21.26
N LYS A 215 -13.50 13.00 22.19
CA LYS A 215 -12.54 12.61 23.23
C LYS A 215 -13.04 11.45 24.08
N ALA A 216 -14.29 11.53 24.55
CA ALA A 216 -14.89 10.48 25.37
C ALA A 216 -14.94 9.13 24.63
N ARG A 217 -15.30 9.13 23.34
CA ARG A 217 -15.33 7.92 22.51
C ARG A 217 -13.95 7.28 22.39
N ILE A 218 -12.93 8.08 22.09
CA ILE A 218 -11.55 7.59 21.92
C ILE A 218 -10.98 7.10 23.25
N ALA A 219 -11.20 7.82 24.35
CA ALA A 219 -10.77 7.40 25.68
C ALA A 219 -11.37 6.04 26.08
N LYS A 220 -12.65 5.80 25.75
CA LYS A 220 -13.28 4.50 25.93
C LYS A 220 -12.59 3.41 25.09
N THR A 221 -12.35 3.65 23.80
CA THR A 221 -11.63 2.71 22.92
C THR A 221 -10.26 2.36 23.48
N ILE A 222 -9.49 3.35 23.95
CA ILE A 222 -8.18 3.11 24.56
C ILE A 222 -8.30 2.24 25.83
N SER A 223 -9.30 2.50 26.68
CA SER A 223 -9.52 1.70 27.89
C SER A 223 -9.89 0.26 27.56
N ASP A 224 -10.73 0.04 26.54
CA ASP A 224 -11.15 -1.30 26.14
C ASP A 224 -10.01 -2.11 25.51
N LEU A 225 -9.08 -1.46 24.81
CA LEU A 225 -7.90 -2.11 24.22
C LEU A 225 -6.78 -2.44 25.21
N LYS A 226 -6.84 -1.89 26.43
CA LYS A 226 -5.84 -2.14 27.50
C LYS A 226 -6.24 -3.28 28.43
N LYS A 227 -7.47 -3.77 28.32
CA LYS A 227 -7.99 -4.90 29.11
C LYS A 227 -7.57 -6.21 28.46
#